data_AF-A0A7C4SWF2-F1
#
_entry.id   AF-A0A7C4SWF2-F1
#
_cell.length_a   1.000
_cell.length_b   1.000
_cell.length_c   1.000
_cell.angle_alpha   90.00
_cell.angle_beta   90.00
_cell.angle_gamma   90.00
#
_symmetry.space_group_name_H-M   'P 1'
#
loop_
_entity.id
_entity.type
_entity.pdbx_description
1 polymer ?
#
loop_
_entity_poly.entity_id
_entity_poly.type
_entity_poly.pdbx_seq_one_letter_code
_entity_poly.pdbx_strand_id
1 'polypeptide(L)' 'MNKEEVIKILQECIRTEESAIVLYTRHIESTFAVSGLDSAWQMKISSTLGVLSKDSQRHKQTFEKVLVQVKESEKDVY' A
#
# COMPACT_ATOMS: atom_id res chain seq x y z
N MET A 1 -2.22 -23.93 -6.37
CA MET A 1 -2.25 -22.94 -5.28
C MET A 1 -3.66 -22.96 -4.73
N ASN A 2 -3.87 -23.37 -3.48
CA ASN A 2 -5.23 -23.55 -2.96
C ASN A 2 -5.89 -22.20 -2.62
N LYS A 3 -7.22 -22.18 -2.48
CA LYS A 3 -7.99 -20.97 -2.16
C LYS A 3 -7.51 -20.26 -0.88
N GLU A 4 -7.11 -21.02 0.14
CA GLU A 4 -6.60 -20.48 1.42
C GLU A 4 -5.24 -19.79 1.26
N GLU A 5 -4.35 -20.33 0.41
CA GLU A 5 -3.07 -19.75 0.05
C GLU A 5 -3.27 -18.41 -0.67
N VAL A 6 -4.22 -18.34 -1.60
CA VAL A 6 -4.59 -17.09 -2.29
C VAL A 6 -5.09 -16.05 -1.29
N ILE A 7 -5.98 -16.44 -0.38
CA ILE A 7 -6.51 -15.56 0.67
C ILE A 7 -5.37 -15.04 1.55
N LYS A 8 -4.44 -15.92 1.95
CA LYS A 8 -3.30 -15.55 2.79
C LYS A 8 -2.38 -14.56 2.09
N ILE A 9 -2.05 -14.80 0.82
CA ILE A 9 -1.23 -13.89 0.01
C ILE A 9 -1.91 -12.53 -0.12
N LEU A 10 -3.22 -12.49 -0.43
CA LEU A 10 -3.97 -11.23 -0.52
C LEU A 10 -3.99 -10.46 0.79
N GLN A 11 -4.12 -11.14 1.93
CA GLN A 11 -4.03 -10.51 3.25
C GLN A 11 -2.64 -9.95 3.54
N GLU A 12 -1.58 -10.66 3.14
CA GLU A 12 -0.21 -10.16 3.26
C GLU A 12 0.01 -8.92 2.37
N CYS A 13 -0.46 -8.94 1.12
CA CYS A 13 -0.42 -7.79 0.22
C CYS A 13 -1.13 -6.57 0.82
N ILE A 14 -2.33 -6.74 1.39
CA ILE A 14 -3.07 -5.66 2.07
C ILE A 14 -2.25 -5.07 3.21
N ARG A 15 -1.67 -5.91 4.09
CA ARG A 15 -0.84 -5.46 5.22
C ARG A 15 0.42 -4.72 4.76
N THR A 16 1.04 -5.18 3.68
CA THR A 16 2.19 -4.51 3.07
C THR A 16 1.81 -3.12 2.58
N GLU A 17 0.69 -2.97 1.87
CA GLU A 17 0.23 -1.68 1.39
C GLU A 17 -0.15 -0.73 2.55
N GLU A 18 -0.80 -1.24 3.61
CA GLU A 18 -1.07 -0.45 4.82
C GLU A 18 0.21 0.08 5.48
N SER A 19 1.23 -0.77 5.57
CA SER A 19 2.53 -0.39 6.13
C SER A 19 3.21 0.67 5.27
N ALA A 20 3.15 0.52 3.94
CA ALA A 20 3.70 1.47 2.98
C ALA A 20 3.01 2.85 3.07
N ILE A 21 1.67 2.89 3.15
CA ILE A 21 0.90 4.13 3.31
C ILE A 21 1.34 4.88 4.58
N VAL A 22 1.44 4.18 5.71
CA VAL A 22 1.87 4.78 6.98
C VAL A 22 3.29 5.32 6.87
N LEU A 23 4.19 4.55 6.25
CA LEU A 23 5.58 4.95 6.07
C LEU A 23 5.71 6.21 5.21
N TYR A 24 5.07 6.24 4.05
CA TYR A 24 5.10 7.41 3.16
C TYR A 24 4.48 8.63 3.82
N THR A 25 3.36 8.47 4.52
CA THR A 25 2.67 9.59 5.20
C THR A 25 3.51 10.14 6.36
N ARG A 26 4.08 9.28 7.21
CA ARG A 26 4.96 9.71 8.32
C ARG A 26 6.24 10.36 7.83
N HIS A 27 6.82 9.89 6.73
CA HIS A 27 8.04 10.51 6.18
C HIS A 27 7.77 11.88 5.57
N ILE A 28 6.58 12.11 4.99
CA ILE A 28 6.14 13.44 4.58
C ILE A 28 6.12 14.40 5.77
N GLU A 29 5.62 13.94 6.94
CA GLU A 29 5.43 14.78 8.12
C GLU A 29 6.71 15.01 8.96
N SER A 30 7.59 14.02 9.08
CA SER A 30 8.63 14.01 10.14
C SER A 30 10.07 14.17 9.64
N THR A 31 10.41 13.63 8.48
CA THR A 31 11.82 13.37 8.13
C THR A 31 12.45 14.54 7.37
N PHE A 32 11.66 15.29 6.58
CA PHE A 32 12.20 16.38 5.77
C PHE A 32 12.54 17.63 6.59
N ALA A 33 11.77 17.93 7.63
CA ALA A 33 11.98 19.10 8.47
C ALA A 33 13.37 19.14 9.16
N VAL A 34 13.99 17.98 9.39
CA VAL A 34 15.24 17.84 10.15
C VAL A 34 16.45 17.50 9.24
N SER A 35 16.21 17.21 7.96
CA SER A 35 17.22 16.63 7.05
C SER A 35 18.24 17.61 6.47
N GLY A 36 18.05 18.93 6.65
CA GLY A 36 18.89 19.96 6.02
C GLY A 36 18.79 20.00 4.49
N LEU A 37 17.86 19.24 3.88
CA LEU A 37 17.62 19.23 2.44
C LEU A 37 17.07 20.58 1.97
N ASP A 38 17.50 21.02 0.79
CA ASP A 38 16.94 22.21 0.16
C ASP A 38 15.43 22.06 -0.09
N SER A 39 14.71 23.18 0.03
CA SER A 39 13.25 23.24 -0.05
C SER A 39 12.68 22.66 -1.35
N ALA A 40 13.38 22.81 -2.47
CA ALA A 40 12.96 22.25 -3.75
C ALA A 40 12.99 20.72 -3.75
N TRP A 41 14.01 20.14 -3.10
CA TRP A 41 14.11 18.68 -2.93
C TRP A 41 13.06 18.15 -1.97
N GLN A 42 12.79 18.85 -0.86
CA GLN A 42 11.73 18.47 0.08
C GLN A 42 10.36 18.43 -0.59
N MET A 43 10.03 19.44 -1.40
CA MET A 43 8.77 19.48 -2.16
C MET A 43 8.69 18.32 -3.17
N LYS A 44 9.77 18.03 -3.90
CA LYS A 44 9.80 16.94 -4.88
C LYS A 44 9.61 15.58 -4.23
N ILE A 45 10.24 15.35 -3.08
CA ILE A 45 10.12 14.08 -2.37
C ILE A 45 8.73 13.95 -1.74
N SER A 46 8.21 15.01 -1.10
CA SER A 46 6.85 15.02 -0.56
C SER A 46 5.80 14.73 -1.64
N SER A 47 5.93 15.35 -2.82
CA SER A 47 5.06 15.07 -3.97
C SER A 47 5.14 13.61 -4.40
N THR A 48 6.35 13.06 -4.53
CA THR A 48 6.57 11.65 -4.90
C THR A 48 5.96 10.69 -3.86
N LEU A 49 6.22 10.91 -2.58
CA LEU A 49 5.66 10.10 -1.48
C LEU A 49 4.13 10.20 -1.44
N GLY A 50 3.57 11.36 -1.76
CA GLY A 50 2.12 11.55 -1.87
C GLY A 50 1.51 10.74 -3.01
N VAL A 51 2.18 10.65 -4.16
CA VAL A 51 1.76 9.77 -5.28
C VAL A 51 1.83 8.30 -4.86
N LEU A 52 2.96 7.88 -4.28
CA LEU A 52 3.15 6.50 -3.83
C LEU A 52 2.10 6.08 -2.78
N SER A 53 1.79 6.95 -1.82
CA SER A 53 0.74 6.71 -0.82
C SER A 53 -0.64 6.51 -1.48
N LYS A 54 -0.99 7.33 -2.47
CA LYS A 54 -2.26 7.19 -3.22
C LYS A 54 -2.31 5.90 -4.03
N ASP A 55 -1.21 5.49 -4.65
CA ASP A 55 -1.15 4.25 -5.42
C ASP A 55 -1.24 3.03 -4.50
N SER A 56 -0.54 3.03 -3.36
CA SER A 56 -0.70 1.99 -2.33
C SER A 56 -2.14 1.89 -1.80
N GLN A 57 -2.85 3.01 -1.64
CA GLN A 57 -4.28 3.01 -1.30
C GLN A 57 -5.12 2.33 -2.38
N ARG A 58 -4.85 2.59 -3.66
CA ARG A 58 -5.56 1.95 -4.78
C ARG A 58 -5.28 0.46 -4.87
N HIS A 59 -4.03 0.04 -4.64
CA HIS A 59 -3.66 -1.37 -4.60
C HIS A 59 -4.38 -2.10 -3.47
N LYS A 60 -4.36 -1.53 -2.26
CA LYS A 60 -5.11 -2.06 -1.11
C LYS A 60 -6.58 -2.28 -1.46
N GLN A 61 -7.26 -1.25 -2.00
CA GLN A 61 -8.66 -1.36 -2.40
C GLN A 61 -8.89 -2.45 -3.46
N THR A 62 -7.94 -2.64 -4.37
CA THR A 62 -8.00 -3.69 -5.39
C THR A 62 -7.86 -5.07 -4.75
N PHE A 63 -6.88 -5.26 -3.87
CA PHE A 63 -6.70 -6.52 -3.15
C PHE A 63 -7.89 -6.85 -2.25
N GLU A 64 -8.49 -5.87 -1.59
CA GLU A 64 -9.71 -6.07 -0.79
C GLU A 64 -10.88 -6.54 -1.65
N LYS A 65 -11.09 -5.94 -2.84
CA LYS A 65 -12.13 -6.38 -3.78
C LYS A 65 -11.89 -7.80 -4.26
N VAL A 66 -10.66 -8.14 -4.64
CA VAL A 66 -10.29 -9.50 -5.06
C VAL A 66 -10.48 -10.48 -3.91
N LEU A 67 -10.11 -10.11 -2.69
CA LEU A 67 -10.29 -10.95 -1.50
C LEU A 67 -11.76 -11.27 -1.25
N VAL A 68 -12.65 -10.29 -1.39
CA VAL A 68 -14.11 -10.50 -1.28
C VAL A 68 -14.58 -11.47 -2.36
N GLN A 69 -14.21 -11.24 -3.62
CA GLN A 69 -14.58 -12.12 -4.73
C GLN A 69 -14.10 -13.55 -4.55
N VAL A 70 -12.86 -13.74 -4.11
CA VAL A 70 -12.29 -15.08 -3.86
C VAL A 70 -13.03 -15.76 -2.72
N LYS A 71 -13.32 -15.06 -1.62
CA LYS A 71 -14.08 -15.62 -0.48
C LYS A 71 -15.47 -16.07 -0.90
N GLU A 72 -16.19 -15.23 -1.63
CA GLU A 72 -17.56 -15.48 -2.09
C GLU A 72 -17.64 -16.49 -3.25
N SER A 73 -16.53 -16.77 -3.95
CA SER A 73 -16.52 -17.78 -4.99
C SER A 73 -16.61 -19.20 -4.41
N GLU A 74 -17.59 -19.98 -4.84
CA GLU A 74 -17.74 -21.41 -4.49
C GLU A 74 -16.73 -22.32 -5.21
N LYS A 75 -15.95 -21.78 -6.15
CA LYS A 75 -14.96 -22.53 -6.91
C LYS A 75 -13.63 -22.57 -6.16
N ASP A 76 -13.17 -23.79 -5.84
CA ASP A 76 -11.76 -24.00 -5.54
C ASP A 76 -10.92 -23.56 -6.74
N VAL A 77 -10.00 -22.64 -6.49
CA VAL A 77 -9.02 -22.19 -7.48
C VAL A 77 -7.96 -23.30 -7.56
N TYR A 78 -8.04 -24.15 -8.59
CA TYR A 78 -7.05 -25.20 -8.89
C TYR A 78 -6.05 -24.73 -9.93
#